data_AF-A0A4S2MYF8-F1
#
_entry.id   AF-A0A4S2MYF8-F1
#
_cell.length_a   1.000
_cell.length_b   1.000
_cell.length_c   1.000
_cell.angle_alpha   90.00
_cell.angle_beta   90.00
_cell.angle_gamma   90.00
#
_symmetry.space_group_name_H-M   'P 1'
#
loop_
_entity.id
_entity.type
_entity.pdbx_description
1 polymer ?
#
loop_
_entity_poly.entity_id
_entity_poly.type
_entity_poly.pdbx_seq_one_letter_code
_entity_poly.pdbx_strand_id
1 'polypeptide(L)'
;MPQSERIIVCGNENPASPLLSFLGVTSLTPLECLKRVVVAGTQRGELHDHEVELYAQFLMTVFELQHKIPLDAPYAVDGNGKYRLLRDLYDDHDPFFGIIFKGMEREKFLHPKLRRLPCLTVNEGLCKAVTGHHYVMAAKQIQEKALMCNWKEEGHEELKKQAWTVYTRLIADVDGIADDPSFLTMLERTCFIPIRRELSEYPKFRTAKMTAIANRRLFGSFADCALPEYVDVCWSQVPIYEFPPSAGFFKLFPNRGIPDVEKVAIPHLKFLSTSGLNSSTNIATFLHDVVATYRFLNTRVEAKKLTFNPEDKIWCNLDLGGVERKEDFHAGWVSANELAKAKEIRSVLLGFPALLKSIGVSPPPSQRRLSTLSRRPKLEIDTTNLTPRHPAAPVMIVPQIAAPLPPNDFSGFFPGGRFCDVELDICGDKVRAHRVILSVASKYWDRVFTRKQPATSLKGVFPKSVLMGVLKWIYTKELPGRVWSMDEEVMWRELARVWEMEGLRRILEERRKKGGGRGVEDGRASPNLLL
;
A
#
# COMPACT_ATOMS: atom_id res chain seq x y z
N MET A 1 -30.61 19.82 -35.72
CA MET A 1 -30.49 19.60 -37.17
C MET A 1 -29.74 18.29 -37.38
N PRO A 2 -30.22 17.36 -38.23
CA PRO A 2 -29.44 16.16 -38.56
C PRO A 2 -28.12 16.62 -39.20
N GLN A 3 -26.99 16.15 -38.67
CA GLN A 3 -25.71 16.34 -39.33
C GLN A 3 -25.80 15.65 -40.69
N SER A 4 -25.57 16.37 -41.79
CA SER A 4 -25.47 15.75 -43.10
C SER A 4 -24.39 14.67 -43.05
N GLU A 5 -24.75 13.43 -43.38
CA GLU A 5 -23.81 12.32 -43.44
C GLU A 5 -22.69 12.68 -44.42
N ARG A 6 -21.46 12.77 -43.91
CA ARG A 6 -20.27 13.01 -44.75
C ARG A 6 -19.99 11.73 -45.52
N ILE A 7 -20.01 11.82 -46.86
CA ILE A 7 -19.75 10.69 -47.76
C ILE A 7 -18.29 10.76 -48.23
N ILE A 8 -17.59 9.62 -48.27
CA ILE A 8 -16.27 9.51 -48.90
C ILE A 8 -16.50 9.30 -50.39
N VAL A 9 -16.00 10.22 -51.23
CA VAL A 9 -16.11 10.14 -52.69
C VAL A 9 -14.74 9.87 -53.30
N CYS A 10 -14.71 9.07 -54.36
CA CYS A 10 -13.49 8.80 -55.14
C CYS A 10 -13.03 10.09 -55.85
N GLY A 11 -11.80 10.54 -55.59
CA GLY A 11 -11.24 11.76 -56.17
C GLY A 11 -9.73 11.86 -55.96
N ASN A 12 -9.02 12.61 -56.81
CA ASN A 12 -7.56 12.64 -56.85
C ASN A 12 -6.89 13.19 -55.57
N GLU A 13 -7.61 13.91 -54.73
CA GLU A 13 -7.09 14.53 -53.49
C GLU A 13 -7.47 13.77 -52.21
N ASN A 14 -8.29 12.72 -52.31
CA ASN A 14 -8.73 11.97 -51.13
C ASN A 14 -7.77 10.80 -50.85
N PRO A 15 -7.10 10.73 -49.69
CA PRO A 15 -6.20 9.62 -49.35
C PRO A 15 -6.90 8.25 -49.34
N ALA A 16 -8.24 8.21 -49.24
CA ALA A 16 -9.03 6.98 -49.34
C ALA A 16 -9.35 6.54 -50.79
N SER A 17 -9.00 7.34 -51.81
CA SER A 17 -9.34 7.08 -53.22
C SER A 17 -8.79 5.77 -53.80
N PRO A 18 -7.51 5.37 -53.54
CA PRO A 18 -7.00 4.07 -53.97
C PRO A 18 -7.81 2.91 -53.36
N LEU A 19 -8.37 3.12 -52.16
CA LEU A 19 -9.10 2.14 -51.39
C LEU A 19 -10.55 1.99 -51.87
N LEU A 20 -11.22 3.10 -52.22
CA LEU A 20 -12.53 3.07 -52.88
C LEU A 20 -12.45 2.44 -54.27
N SER A 21 -11.37 2.73 -55.02
CA SER A 21 -11.08 2.09 -56.30
C SER A 21 -10.86 0.58 -56.13
N PHE A 22 -10.09 0.18 -55.12
CA PHE A 22 -9.91 -1.23 -54.77
C PHE A 22 -11.24 -1.95 -54.42
N LEU A 23 -12.18 -1.24 -53.77
CA LEU A 23 -13.50 -1.77 -53.43
C LEU A 23 -14.53 -1.69 -54.56
N GLY A 24 -14.19 -1.11 -55.72
CA GLY A 24 -15.07 -1.00 -56.89
C GLY A 24 -16.29 -0.08 -56.69
N VAL A 25 -16.18 0.95 -55.85
CA VAL A 25 -17.29 1.85 -55.49
C VAL A 25 -16.91 3.32 -55.68
N THR A 26 -17.88 4.14 -56.12
CA THR A 26 -17.70 5.58 -56.34
C THR A 26 -17.85 6.42 -55.08
N SER A 27 -18.68 5.96 -54.14
CA SER A 27 -18.85 6.58 -52.83
C SER A 27 -19.33 5.59 -51.77
N LEU A 28 -18.94 5.81 -50.51
CA LEU A 28 -19.43 5.08 -49.33
C LEU A 28 -19.47 6.01 -48.12
N THR A 29 -20.34 5.72 -47.16
CA THR A 29 -20.18 6.30 -45.83
C THR A 29 -18.87 5.80 -45.21
N PRO A 30 -18.21 6.56 -44.32
CA PRO A 30 -16.98 6.13 -43.65
C PRO A 30 -17.13 4.76 -42.98
N LEU A 31 -18.30 4.50 -42.39
CA LEU A 31 -18.57 3.24 -41.70
C LEU A 31 -18.75 2.06 -42.65
N GLU A 32 -19.46 2.22 -43.77
CA GLU A 32 -19.58 1.16 -44.78
C GLU A 32 -18.23 0.86 -45.44
N CYS A 33 -17.43 1.89 -45.70
CA CYS A 33 -16.07 1.75 -46.19
C CYS A 33 -15.25 0.90 -45.22
N LEU A 34 -15.21 1.28 -43.94
CA LEU A 34 -14.52 0.51 -42.89
C LEU A 34 -15.00 -0.95 -42.85
N LYS A 35 -16.31 -1.20 -42.84
CA LYS A 35 -16.87 -2.55 -42.82
C LYS A 35 -16.39 -3.39 -44.00
N ARG A 36 -16.40 -2.85 -45.23
CA ARG A 36 -15.96 -3.59 -46.42
C ARG A 36 -14.46 -3.88 -46.39
N VAL A 37 -13.64 -2.93 -45.94
CA VAL A 37 -12.19 -3.11 -45.78
C VAL A 37 -11.89 -4.21 -44.77
N VAL A 38 -12.55 -4.16 -43.61
CA VAL A 38 -12.37 -5.17 -42.55
C VAL A 38 -12.82 -6.55 -43.01
N VAL A 39 -13.94 -6.68 -43.72
CA VAL A 39 -14.40 -7.97 -44.28
C VAL A 39 -13.40 -8.51 -45.31
N ALA A 40 -12.92 -7.68 -46.23
CA ALA A 40 -11.93 -8.10 -47.22
C ALA A 40 -10.59 -8.48 -46.56
N GLY A 41 -10.16 -7.71 -45.56
CA GLY A 41 -8.93 -7.93 -44.82
C GLY A 41 -8.98 -9.20 -43.95
N THR A 42 -10.08 -9.43 -43.24
CA THR A 42 -10.28 -10.66 -42.45
C THR A 42 -10.31 -11.92 -43.32
N GLN A 43 -10.82 -11.85 -44.56
CA GLN A 43 -10.76 -12.96 -45.52
C GLN A 43 -9.34 -13.23 -46.03
N ARG A 44 -8.50 -12.19 -46.16
CA ARG A 44 -7.08 -12.33 -46.54
C ARG A 44 -6.21 -12.88 -45.41
N GLY A 45 -6.64 -12.71 -44.16
CA GLY A 45 -6.00 -13.27 -42.96
C GLY A 45 -5.10 -12.27 -42.23
N GLU A 46 -4.00 -11.86 -42.85
CA GLU A 46 -2.95 -11.04 -42.22
C GLU A 46 -2.60 -9.82 -43.10
N LEU A 47 -2.42 -8.65 -42.46
CA LEU A 47 -1.80 -7.49 -43.09
C LEU A 47 -0.29 -7.57 -42.98
N HIS A 48 0.39 -7.28 -44.09
CA HIS A 48 1.84 -7.10 -44.06
C HIS A 48 2.22 -5.74 -43.46
N ASP A 49 3.38 -5.65 -42.81
CA ASP A 49 3.88 -4.43 -42.15
C ASP A 49 3.83 -3.16 -43.01
N HIS A 50 4.04 -3.28 -44.32
CA HIS A 50 3.98 -2.14 -45.25
C HIS A 50 2.55 -1.66 -45.51
N GLU A 51 1.57 -2.56 -45.47
CA GLU A 51 0.14 -2.25 -45.63
C GLU A 51 -0.44 -1.62 -44.35
N VAL A 52 0.10 -1.96 -43.17
CA VAL A 52 -0.38 -1.42 -41.90
C VAL A 52 -0.24 0.11 -41.82
N GLU A 53 0.76 0.70 -42.48
CA GLU A 53 0.93 2.16 -42.53
C GLU A 53 -0.20 2.82 -43.33
N LEU A 54 -0.52 2.26 -44.50
CA LEU A 54 -1.64 2.74 -45.33
C LEU A 54 -2.97 2.56 -44.60
N TYR A 55 -3.11 1.43 -43.89
CA TYR A 55 -4.29 1.17 -43.06
C TYR A 55 -4.42 2.16 -41.89
N ALA A 56 -3.30 2.56 -41.26
CA ALA A 56 -3.27 3.57 -40.21
C ALA A 56 -3.80 4.93 -40.72
N GLN A 57 -3.33 5.37 -41.89
CA GLN A 57 -3.79 6.59 -42.54
C GLN A 57 -5.29 6.53 -42.87
N PHE A 58 -5.73 5.40 -43.41
CA PHE A 58 -7.15 5.15 -43.66
C PHE A 58 -8.00 5.25 -42.39
N LEU A 59 -7.60 4.61 -41.29
CA LEU A 59 -8.31 4.68 -40.02
C LEU A 59 -8.40 6.10 -39.47
N MET A 60 -7.35 6.91 -39.64
CA MET A 60 -7.36 8.32 -39.26
C MET A 60 -8.37 9.12 -40.09
N THR A 61 -8.38 8.94 -41.41
CA THR A 61 -9.38 9.59 -42.29
C THR A 61 -10.80 9.20 -41.91
N VAL A 62 -11.05 7.91 -41.64
CA VAL A 62 -12.36 7.45 -41.17
C VAL A 62 -12.74 8.10 -39.85
N PHE A 63 -11.81 8.21 -38.90
CA PHE A 63 -12.06 8.80 -37.59
C PHE A 63 -12.31 10.32 -37.63
N GLU A 64 -11.61 11.04 -38.51
CA GLU A 64 -11.82 12.48 -38.73
C GLU A 64 -13.20 12.77 -39.31
N LEU A 65 -13.72 11.86 -40.14
CA LEU A 65 -15.06 11.95 -40.71
C LEU A 65 -16.14 11.43 -39.77
N GLN A 66 -15.79 10.44 -38.94
CA GLN A 66 -16.68 9.73 -38.01
C GLN A 66 -15.98 9.55 -36.66
N HIS A 67 -16.21 10.46 -35.73
CA HIS A 67 -15.57 10.46 -34.41
C HIS A 67 -15.90 9.24 -33.52
N LYS A 68 -16.88 8.41 -33.92
CA LYS A 68 -17.26 7.18 -33.21
C LYS A 68 -17.20 5.99 -34.16
N ILE A 69 -16.15 5.21 -34.01
CA ILE A 69 -15.99 3.93 -34.70
C ILE A 69 -16.66 2.83 -33.85
N PRO A 70 -17.49 1.94 -34.44
CA PRO A 70 -18.14 0.88 -33.67
C PRO A 70 -17.14 -0.14 -33.11
N LEU A 71 -17.17 -0.36 -31.80
CA LEU A 71 -16.25 -1.24 -31.07
C LEU A 71 -16.48 -2.74 -31.30
N ASP A 72 -17.58 -3.10 -31.94
CA ASP A 72 -18.00 -4.47 -32.26
C ASP A 72 -17.45 -4.99 -33.60
N ALA A 73 -16.76 -4.14 -34.37
CA ALA A 73 -16.10 -4.54 -35.61
C ALA A 73 -14.61 -4.86 -35.38
N PRO A 74 -14.03 -5.87 -36.07
CA PRO A 74 -12.63 -6.24 -35.90
C PRO A 74 -11.70 -5.37 -36.75
N TYR A 75 -11.69 -4.06 -36.51
CA TYR A 75 -10.87 -3.10 -37.27
C TYR A 75 -9.51 -2.83 -36.65
N ALA A 76 -9.25 -3.31 -35.44
CA ALA A 76 -7.91 -3.24 -34.84
C ALA A 76 -7.00 -4.28 -35.50
N VAL A 77 -5.69 -4.04 -35.50
CA VAL A 77 -4.70 -5.00 -36.01
C VAL A 77 -3.67 -5.27 -34.91
N ASP A 78 -3.43 -6.54 -34.61
CA ASP A 78 -2.40 -6.96 -33.67
C ASP A 78 -0.99 -6.89 -34.28
N GLY A 79 0.05 -7.08 -33.48
CA GLY A 79 1.44 -7.10 -33.95
C GLY A 79 1.81 -8.26 -34.89
N ASN A 80 0.90 -9.21 -35.16
CA ASN A 80 1.05 -10.22 -36.20
C ASN A 80 0.26 -9.86 -37.47
N GLY A 81 -0.29 -8.64 -37.57
CA GLY A 81 -1.06 -8.21 -38.73
C GLY A 81 -2.48 -8.75 -38.76
N LYS A 82 -2.96 -9.44 -37.71
CA LYS A 82 -4.32 -10.02 -37.69
C LYS A 82 -5.34 -9.00 -37.24
N TYR A 83 -6.47 -8.99 -37.92
CA TYR A 83 -7.63 -8.20 -37.52
C TYR A 83 -8.24 -8.73 -36.22
N ARG A 84 -8.52 -7.82 -35.28
CA ARG A 84 -9.04 -8.11 -33.94
C ARG A 84 -10.13 -7.12 -33.56
N LEU A 85 -11.01 -7.52 -32.65
CA LEU A 85 -11.81 -6.56 -31.92
C LEU A 85 -10.89 -5.76 -31.01
N LEU A 86 -11.14 -4.46 -30.89
CA LEU A 86 -10.30 -3.59 -30.06
C LEU A 86 -10.29 -4.03 -28.59
N ARG A 87 -11.42 -4.58 -28.10
CA ARG A 87 -11.56 -5.15 -26.75
C ARG A 87 -10.79 -6.44 -26.49
N ASP A 88 -10.33 -7.13 -27.54
CA ASP A 88 -9.53 -8.34 -27.42
C ASP A 88 -8.04 -8.02 -27.25
N LEU A 89 -7.66 -6.75 -27.44
CA LEU A 89 -6.31 -6.23 -27.29
C LEU A 89 -6.18 -5.41 -26.01
N TYR A 90 -4.97 -5.39 -25.46
CA TYR A 90 -4.66 -4.73 -24.20
C TYR A 90 -3.94 -3.39 -24.43
N ASP A 91 -4.04 -2.52 -23.43
CA ASP A 91 -3.34 -1.22 -23.43
C ASP A 91 -1.84 -1.43 -23.17
N ASP A 92 -0.99 -1.20 -24.16
CA ASP A 92 0.46 -1.40 -24.01
C ASP A 92 1.15 -0.29 -23.19
N HIS A 93 0.42 0.79 -22.88
CA HIS A 93 0.90 1.83 -21.96
C HIS A 93 0.78 1.42 -20.49
N ASP A 94 -0.02 0.41 -20.17
CA ASP A 94 -0.06 -0.13 -18.82
C ASP A 94 1.13 -1.08 -18.60
N PRO A 95 2.10 -0.73 -17.73
CA PRO A 95 3.27 -1.57 -17.50
C PRO A 95 2.89 -2.97 -16.99
N PHE A 96 1.73 -3.15 -16.37
CA PHE A 96 1.25 -4.45 -15.90
C PHE A 96 1.00 -5.42 -17.05
N PHE A 97 0.37 -4.98 -18.15
CA PHE A 97 0.14 -5.84 -19.31
C PHE A 97 1.45 -6.17 -20.03
N GLY A 98 2.38 -5.22 -20.08
CA GLY A 98 3.74 -5.47 -20.61
C GLY A 98 4.47 -6.60 -19.88
N ILE A 99 4.19 -6.79 -18.59
CA ILE A 99 4.75 -7.90 -17.81
C ILE A 99 4.10 -9.24 -18.20
N ILE A 100 2.77 -9.31 -18.21
CA ILE A 100 2.02 -10.56 -18.45
C ILE A 100 2.19 -11.06 -19.88
N PHE A 101 2.18 -10.14 -20.85
CA PHE A 101 2.24 -10.51 -22.26
C PHE A 101 3.65 -10.46 -22.81
N LYS A 102 4.67 -10.55 -21.95
CA LYS A 102 6.05 -10.68 -22.38
C LYS A 102 6.24 -11.97 -23.18
N GLY A 103 6.73 -11.85 -24.41
CA GLY A 103 6.80 -12.94 -25.41
C GLY A 103 5.51 -13.18 -26.21
N MET A 104 4.41 -12.50 -25.87
CA MET A 104 3.11 -12.55 -26.58
C MET A 104 2.68 -11.15 -27.06
N GLU A 105 3.62 -10.20 -27.11
CA GLU A 105 3.32 -8.78 -27.36
C GLU A 105 2.64 -8.58 -28.72
N ARG A 106 3.00 -9.41 -29.71
CA ARG A 106 2.43 -9.33 -31.06
C ARG A 106 0.98 -9.80 -31.13
N GLU A 107 0.53 -10.66 -30.22
CA GLU A 107 -0.85 -11.17 -30.24
C GLU A 107 -1.80 -10.37 -29.35
N LYS A 108 -1.24 -9.74 -28.31
CA LYS A 108 -2.02 -9.15 -27.21
C LYS A 108 -2.09 -7.64 -27.27
N PHE A 109 -1.24 -6.99 -28.04
CA PHE A 109 -1.23 -5.55 -28.21
C PHE A 109 -1.53 -5.16 -29.66
N LEU A 110 -1.97 -3.91 -29.82
CA LEU A 110 -2.03 -3.27 -31.12
C LEU A 110 -0.68 -3.33 -31.83
N HIS A 111 -0.73 -3.43 -33.16
CA HIS A 111 0.44 -3.31 -34.00
C HIS A 111 1.20 -2.01 -33.69
N PRO A 112 2.54 -2.01 -33.58
CA PRO A 112 3.32 -0.84 -33.16
C PRO A 112 3.00 0.47 -33.90
N LYS A 113 2.76 0.39 -35.21
CA LYS A 113 2.38 1.53 -36.07
C LYS A 113 1.01 2.12 -35.73
N LEU A 114 0.09 1.32 -35.18
CA LEU A 114 -1.27 1.72 -34.84
C LEU A 114 -1.40 2.29 -33.43
N ARG A 115 -0.44 2.05 -32.53
CA ARG A 115 -0.47 2.51 -31.12
C ARG A 115 -0.44 4.03 -30.97
N ARG A 116 -0.03 4.77 -32.01
CA ARG A 116 -0.01 6.24 -31.97
C ARG A 116 -1.34 6.86 -32.37
N LEU A 117 -2.28 6.07 -32.87
CA LEU A 117 -3.55 6.57 -33.38
C LEU A 117 -4.51 6.87 -32.21
N PRO A 118 -4.91 8.13 -32.01
CA PRO A 118 -5.83 8.49 -30.92
C PRO A 118 -7.15 7.73 -31.00
N CYS A 119 -7.63 7.43 -32.21
CA CYS A 119 -8.87 6.69 -32.41
C CYS A 119 -8.87 5.25 -31.87
N LEU A 120 -7.68 4.68 -31.62
CA LEU A 120 -7.52 3.34 -31.07
C LEU A 120 -7.08 3.35 -29.59
N THR A 121 -6.38 4.40 -29.16
CA THR A 121 -5.82 4.48 -27.80
C THR A 121 -6.64 5.32 -26.82
N VAL A 122 -7.56 6.17 -27.31
CA VAL A 122 -8.44 6.95 -26.44
C VAL A 122 -9.49 6.04 -25.80
N ASN A 123 -9.20 5.66 -24.55
CA ASN A 123 -10.02 5.18 -23.41
C ASN A 123 -11.21 4.22 -23.56
N GLU A 124 -11.80 3.98 -24.73
CA GLU A 124 -13.09 3.27 -24.82
C GLU A 124 -12.99 1.87 -25.43
N GLY A 125 -11.87 1.52 -26.07
CA GLY A 125 -11.78 0.27 -26.83
C GLY A 125 -10.84 -0.80 -26.31
N LEU A 126 -9.63 -0.43 -25.88
CA LEU A 126 -8.64 -1.39 -25.41
C LEU A 126 -9.02 -1.97 -24.04
N CYS A 127 -8.71 -3.25 -23.84
CA CYS A 127 -8.90 -3.89 -22.55
C CYS A 127 -7.96 -3.28 -21.50
N LYS A 128 -8.56 -2.56 -20.55
CA LYS A 128 -7.90 -2.02 -19.34
C LYS A 128 -8.26 -2.80 -18.09
N ALA A 129 -9.22 -3.72 -18.20
CA ALA A 129 -9.71 -4.51 -17.08
C ALA A 129 -8.68 -5.58 -16.70
N VAL A 130 -8.25 -5.54 -15.45
CA VAL A 130 -7.39 -6.56 -14.88
C VAL A 130 -8.25 -7.57 -14.13
N THR A 131 -8.03 -8.87 -14.35
CA THR A 131 -8.75 -9.96 -13.69
C THR A 131 -7.80 -10.72 -12.77
N GLY A 132 -8.35 -11.52 -11.85
CA GLY A 132 -7.53 -12.38 -10.98
C GLY A 132 -6.59 -13.32 -11.73
N HIS A 133 -7.03 -13.81 -12.90
CA HIS A 133 -6.21 -14.64 -13.78
C HIS A 133 -4.95 -13.90 -14.28
N HIS A 134 -5.10 -12.62 -14.67
CA HIS A 134 -3.97 -11.80 -15.10
C HIS A 134 -2.90 -11.68 -14.01
N TYR A 135 -3.29 -11.49 -12.74
CA TYR A 135 -2.34 -11.47 -11.62
C TYR A 135 -1.62 -12.80 -11.43
N VAL A 136 -2.35 -13.92 -11.51
CA VAL A 136 -1.75 -15.25 -11.38
C VAL A 136 -0.74 -15.50 -12.50
N MET A 137 -1.06 -15.12 -13.74
CA MET A 137 -0.12 -15.21 -14.86
C MET A 137 1.14 -14.37 -14.61
N ALA A 138 0.98 -13.10 -14.21
CA ALA A 138 2.10 -12.20 -13.93
C ALA A 138 3.00 -12.77 -12.82
N ALA A 139 2.39 -13.19 -11.71
CA ALA A 139 3.09 -13.73 -10.55
C ALA A 139 3.84 -15.02 -10.88
N LYS A 140 3.24 -15.94 -11.66
CA LYS A 140 3.89 -17.17 -12.11
C LYS A 140 5.09 -16.87 -13.01
N GLN A 141 4.95 -15.97 -13.97
CA GLN A 141 6.08 -15.58 -14.84
C GLN A 141 7.24 -14.98 -14.05
N ILE A 142 6.95 -14.17 -13.02
CA ILE A 142 7.98 -13.63 -12.12
C ILE A 142 8.66 -14.76 -11.35
N GLN A 143 7.89 -15.69 -10.79
CA GLN A 143 8.41 -16.84 -10.06
C GLN A 143 9.27 -17.75 -10.96
N GLU A 144 8.82 -18.06 -12.18
CA GLU A 144 9.54 -18.86 -13.17
C GLU A 144 10.86 -18.21 -13.56
N LYS A 145 10.87 -16.90 -13.86
CA LYS A 145 12.10 -16.16 -14.14
C LYS A 145 13.06 -16.16 -12.94
N ALA A 146 12.53 -15.97 -11.72
CA ALA A 146 13.35 -16.02 -10.51
C ALA A 146 13.96 -17.41 -10.27
N LEU A 147 13.22 -18.48 -10.58
CA LEU A 147 13.70 -19.87 -10.55
C LEU A 147 14.82 -20.11 -11.57
N MET A 148 14.66 -19.64 -12.82
CA MET A 148 15.69 -19.75 -13.86
C MET A 148 17.00 -19.05 -13.46
N CYS A 149 16.91 -18.01 -12.63
CA CYS A 149 18.06 -17.28 -12.12
C CYS A 149 18.56 -17.78 -10.75
N ASN A 150 18.11 -18.97 -10.30
CA ASN A 150 18.45 -19.56 -9.01
C ASN A 150 18.24 -18.61 -7.81
N TRP A 151 17.26 -17.72 -7.91
CA TRP A 151 16.94 -16.72 -6.87
C TRP A 151 18.07 -15.76 -6.50
N LYS A 152 19.14 -15.68 -7.30
CA LYS A 152 20.24 -14.75 -7.05
C LYS A 152 19.79 -13.32 -7.31
N GLU A 153 20.41 -12.37 -6.63
CA GLU A 153 20.02 -10.95 -6.68
C GLU A 153 20.73 -10.17 -7.81
N GLU A 154 21.97 -10.55 -8.13
CA GLU A 154 22.82 -9.83 -9.09
C GLU A 154 22.21 -9.78 -10.49
N GLY A 155 21.96 -8.56 -11.00
CA GLY A 155 21.48 -8.33 -12.37
C GLY A 155 19.95 -8.40 -12.54
N HIS A 156 19.17 -8.46 -11.45
CA HIS A 156 17.71 -8.66 -11.52
C HIS A 156 16.85 -7.44 -11.16
N GLU A 157 17.38 -6.23 -11.29
CA GLU A 157 16.64 -4.98 -10.99
C GLU A 157 15.34 -4.86 -11.79
N GLU A 158 15.35 -5.30 -13.06
CA GLU A 158 14.14 -5.32 -13.88
C GLU A 158 13.11 -6.31 -13.34
N LEU A 159 13.51 -7.50 -12.88
CA LEU A 159 12.59 -8.48 -12.33
C LEU A 159 11.99 -8.00 -10.99
N LYS A 160 12.78 -7.32 -10.15
CA LYS A 160 12.30 -6.66 -8.93
C LYS A 160 11.27 -5.58 -9.25
N LYS A 161 11.54 -4.73 -10.25
CA LYS A 161 10.60 -3.71 -10.72
C LYS A 161 9.29 -4.31 -11.23
N GLN A 162 9.35 -5.44 -11.93
CA GLN A 162 8.17 -6.17 -12.39
C GLN A 162 7.36 -6.72 -11.20
N ALA A 163 8.01 -7.39 -10.27
CA ALA A 163 7.40 -7.87 -9.03
C ALA A 163 6.72 -6.74 -8.24
N TRP A 164 7.42 -5.61 -8.11
CA TRP A 164 6.92 -4.40 -7.47
C TRP A 164 5.65 -3.86 -8.15
N THR A 165 5.66 -3.78 -9.48
CA THR A 165 4.53 -3.29 -10.28
C THR A 165 3.30 -4.18 -10.10
N VAL A 166 3.47 -5.50 -10.20
CA VAL A 166 2.39 -6.49 -10.03
C VAL A 166 1.83 -6.45 -8.61
N TYR A 167 2.71 -6.43 -7.60
CA TYR A 167 2.32 -6.42 -6.19
C TYR A 167 1.55 -5.15 -5.80
N THR A 168 2.08 -3.97 -6.16
CA THR A 168 1.45 -2.69 -5.84
C THR A 168 0.07 -2.57 -6.50
N ARG A 169 -0.04 -3.01 -7.76
CA ARG A 169 -1.30 -3.00 -8.49
C ARG A 169 -2.32 -3.98 -7.89
N LEU A 170 -1.89 -5.17 -7.47
CA LEU A 170 -2.76 -6.16 -6.82
C LEU A 170 -3.35 -5.61 -5.52
N ILE A 171 -2.55 -4.94 -4.69
CA ILE A 171 -3.02 -4.37 -3.43
C ILE A 171 -4.02 -3.23 -3.68
N ALA A 172 -3.80 -2.43 -4.72
CA ALA A 172 -4.70 -1.33 -5.08
C ALA A 172 -6.05 -1.84 -5.61
N ASP A 173 -6.04 -2.92 -6.39
CA ASP A 173 -7.23 -3.44 -7.07
C ASP A 173 -7.96 -4.52 -6.25
N VAL A 174 -7.46 -4.89 -5.06
CA VAL A 174 -7.93 -6.05 -4.29
C VAL A 174 -9.45 -6.09 -4.07
N ASP A 175 -10.08 -4.94 -3.81
CA ASP A 175 -11.52 -4.83 -3.57
C ASP A 175 -12.34 -5.16 -4.82
N GLY A 176 -11.82 -4.87 -6.02
CA GLY A 176 -12.49 -5.12 -7.30
C GLY A 176 -12.31 -6.53 -7.85
N ILE A 177 -11.39 -7.33 -7.28
CA ILE A 177 -11.08 -8.69 -7.76
C ILE A 177 -11.57 -9.74 -6.74
N ALA A 178 -12.19 -9.33 -5.64
CA ALA A 178 -12.62 -10.23 -4.57
C ALA A 178 -13.69 -11.27 -4.99
N ASP A 179 -14.31 -11.08 -6.16
CA ASP A 179 -15.45 -11.89 -6.62
C ASP A 179 -15.09 -13.34 -6.99
N ASP A 180 -13.81 -13.67 -7.19
CA ASP A 180 -13.35 -15.04 -7.50
C ASP A 180 -12.29 -15.54 -6.49
N PRO A 181 -12.68 -16.31 -5.46
CA PRO A 181 -11.73 -16.84 -4.47
C PRO A 181 -10.69 -17.83 -5.04
N SER A 182 -10.89 -18.36 -6.25
CA SER A 182 -10.04 -19.43 -6.78
C SER A 182 -8.62 -18.94 -7.12
N PHE A 183 -8.49 -17.75 -7.70
CA PHE A 183 -7.17 -17.19 -8.03
C PHE A 183 -6.40 -16.75 -6.80
N LEU A 184 -7.10 -16.35 -5.74
CA LEU A 184 -6.51 -15.98 -4.45
C LEU A 184 -5.69 -17.15 -3.87
N THR A 185 -6.22 -18.37 -3.95
CA THR A 185 -5.51 -19.59 -3.52
C THR A 185 -4.24 -19.83 -4.33
N MET A 186 -4.25 -19.52 -5.64
CA MET A 186 -3.07 -19.64 -6.50
C MET A 186 -2.01 -18.58 -6.15
N LEU A 187 -2.42 -17.32 -5.94
CA LEU A 187 -1.49 -16.24 -5.56
C LEU A 187 -0.85 -16.48 -4.20
N GLU A 188 -1.59 -17.09 -3.27
CA GLU A 188 -1.15 -17.30 -1.89
C GLU A 188 0.25 -17.93 -1.79
N ARG A 189 0.53 -18.91 -2.65
CA ARG A 189 1.77 -19.70 -2.64
C ARG A 189 2.77 -19.28 -3.71
N THR A 190 2.38 -18.37 -4.60
CA THR A 190 3.25 -17.91 -5.69
C THR A 190 4.29 -16.93 -5.15
N CYS A 191 5.57 -17.16 -5.43
CA CYS A 191 6.66 -16.33 -4.93
C CYS A 191 6.96 -15.15 -5.85
N PHE A 192 6.29 -14.02 -5.63
CA PHE A 192 6.49 -12.77 -6.39
C PHE A 192 6.49 -11.52 -5.50
N ILE A 193 6.31 -11.68 -4.19
CA ILE A 193 6.15 -10.56 -3.27
C ILE A 193 7.51 -9.96 -2.92
N PRO A 194 7.69 -8.63 -3.01
CA PRO A 194 8.88 -7.95 -2.53
C PRO A 194 9.10 -8.16 -1.02
N ILE A 195 10.33 -8.53 -0.65
CA ILE A 195 10.73 -8.80 0.74
C ILE A 195 11.75 -7.78 1.21
N ARG A 196 11.70 -7.43 2.50
CA ARG A 196 12.60 -6.45 3.09
C ARG A 196 14.04 -6.97 3.08
N ARG A 197 14.94 -6.23 2.42
CA ARG A 197 16.39 -6.50 2.38
C ARG A 197 17.22 -5.44 3.10
N GLU A 198 16.70 -4.22 3.21
CA GLU A 198 17.30 -3.18 4.04
C GLU A 198 17.01 -3.48 5.51
N LEU A 199 18.02 -3.97 6.22
CA LEU A 199 17.90 -4.48 7.59
C LEU A 199 18.81 -3.75 8.58
N SER A 200 19.29 -2.56 8.19
CA SER A 200 20.20 -1.72 8.99
C SER A 200 19.55 -1.15 10.25
N GLU A 201 18.22 -1.08 10.28
CA GLU A 201 17.44 -0.67 11.46
C GLU A 201 17.41 -1.74 12.56
N TYR A 202 17.72 -2.99 12.24
CA TYR A 202 17.63 -4.10 13.19
C TYR A 202 18.96 -4.35 13.91
N PRO A 203 18.90 -4.93 15.14
CA PRO A 203 20.09 -5.39 15.83
C PRO A 203 20.90 -6.39 14.99
N LYS A 204 22.23 -6.30 15.07
CA LYS A 204 23.16 -7.15 14.28
C LYS A 204 22.88 -8.65 14.37
N PHE A 205 22.42 -9.13 15.53
CA PHE A 205 22.10 -10.55 15.74
C PHE A 205 20.91 -11.02 14.90
N ARG A 206 19.97 -10.12 14.56
CA ARG A 206 18.86 -10.40 13.65
C ARG A 206 19.32 -10.33 12.19
N THR A 207 20.04 -9.26 11.85
CA THR A 207 20.41 -8.92 10.46
C THR A 207 21.05 -10.11 9.74
N ALA A 208 22.04 -10.77 10.34
CA ALA A 208 22.73 -11.89 9.69
C ALA A 208 21.77 -13.04 9.28
N LYS A 209 20.83 -13.39 10.16
CA LYS A 209 19.86 -14.46 9.90
C LYS A 209 18.77 -14.03 8.93
N MET A 210 18.26 -12.81 9.10
CA MET A 210 17.25 -12.24 8.21
C MET A 210 17.80 -12.10 6.79
N THR A 211 19.05 -11.64 6.62
CA THR A 211 19.76 -11.63 5.34
C THR A 211 19.91 -13.04 4.78
N ALA A 212 20.29 -14.02 5.61
CA ALA A 212 20.38 -15.41 5.15
C ALA A 212 19.03 -15.96 4.67
N ILE A 213 17.91 -15.57 5.29
CA ILE A 213 16.55 -15.95 4.85
C ILE A 213 16.18 -15.24 3.55
N ALA A 214 16.39 -13.92 3.48
CA ALA A 214 16.14 -13.12 2.30
C ALA A 214 16.99 -13.56 1.10
N ASN A 215 18.19 -14.09 1.33
CA ASN A 215 19.06 -14.60 0.26
C ASN A 215 18.68 -16.00 -0.24
N ARG A 216 17.77 -16.72 0.44
CA ARG A 216 17.26 -18.01 -0.06
C ARG A 216 16.32 -17.84 -1.24
N ARG A 217 15.58 -16.74 -1.29
CA ARG A 217 14.60 -16.44 -2.33
C ARG A 217 14.57 -14.95 -2.62
N LEU A 218 14.61 -14.60 -3.90
CA LEU A 218 14.49 -13.20 -4.32
C LEU A 218 13.16 -12.57 -3.85
N PHE A 219 12.07 -13.36 -3.90
CA PHE A 219 10.72 -12.95 -3.56
C PHE A 219 10.06 -13.90 -2.54
N GLY A 220 9.12 -13.36 -1.77
CA GLY A 220 8.27 -14.11 -0.85
C GLY A 220 6.90 -14.45 -1.44
N SER A 221 6.07 -15.13 -0.64
CA SER A 221 4.67 -15.48 -0.95
C SER A 221 3.76 -14.99 0.18
N PHE A 222 2.45 -14.89 -0.06
CA PHE A 222 1.54 -14.46 1.00
C PHE A 222 1.46 -15.48 2.15
N ALA A 223 1.67 -16.76 1.83
CA ALA A 223 1.73 -17.84 2.80
C ALA A 223 2.95 -17.76 3.73
N ASP A 224 4.09 -17.31 3.22
CA ASP A 224 5.38 -17.44 3.91
C ASP A 224 5.96 -16.10 4.39
N CYS A 225 5.38 -14.95 4.04
CA CYS A 225 5.81 -13.64 4.53
C CYS A 225 5.08 -13.22 5.81
N ALA A 226 5.81 -12.61 6.75
CA ALA A 226 5.25 -12.02 7.96
C ALA A 226 5.21 -10.49 7.91
N LEU A 227 4.20 -9.90 8.55
CA LEU A 227 4.07 -8.45 8.70
C LEU A 227 5.21 -7.88 9.54
N PRO A 228 5.65 -6.64 9.28
CA PRO A 228 6.71 -5.99 10.05
C PRO A 228 6.45 -5.94 11.56
N GLU A 229 5.19 -5.82 11.99
CA GLU A 229 4.80 -5.82 13.40
C GLU A 229 5.06 -7.14 14.14
N TYR A 230 5.22 -8.26 13.41
CA TYR A 230 5.56 -9.57 13.99
C TYR A 230 7.05 -9.91 13.89
N VAL A 231 7.91 -8.97 13.48
CA VAL A 231 9.34 -9.24 13.27
C VAL A 231 9.99 -9.89 14.49
N ASP A 232 9.68 -9.41 15.70
CA ASP A 232 10.23 -9.91 16.98
C ASP A 232 9.84 -11.37 17.29
N VAL A 233 8.86 -11.93 16.57
CA VAL A 233 8.31 -13.28 16.78
C VAL A 233 8.82 -14.26 15.71
N CYS A 234 9.39 -13.77 14.61
CA CYS A 234 9.59 -14.62 13.43
C CYS A 234 10.81 -14.30 12.55
N TRP A 235 11.61 -13.29 12.88
CA TRP A 235 12.75 -12.84 12.06
C TRP A 235 13.76 -13.94 11.71
N SER A 236 13.83 -15.03 12.50
CA SER A 236 14.76 -16.13 12.25
C SER A 236 14.21 -17.26 11.37
N GLN A 237 12.94 -17.18 10.95
CA GLN A 237 12.23 -18.27 10.27
C GLN A 237 11.67 -17.88 8.90
N VAL A 238 11.14 -16.67 8.76
CA VAL A 238 10.41 -16.23 7.55
C VAL A 238 10.83 -14.85 7.09
N PRO A 239 10.71 -14.54 5.78
CA PRO A 239 10.91 -13.20 5.26
C PRO A 239 9.85 -12.22 5.79
N ILE A 240 10.23 -10.94 5.86
CA ILE A 240 9.34 -9.84 6.25
C ILE A 240 8.91 -9.09 4.99
N TYR A 241 7.63 -8.70 4.90
CA TYR A 241 7.17 -7.82 3.83
C TYR A 241 8.02 -6.56 3.77
N GLU A 242 8.44 -6.17 2.56
CA GLU A 242 9.01 -4.85 2.36
C GLU A 242 7.94 -3.78 2.64
N PHE A 243 6.77 -3.99 2.03
CA PHE A 243 5.57 -3.16 2.19
C PHE A 243 4.36 -4.05 2.48
N PRO A 244 3.66 -3.84 3.60
CA PRO A 244 2.55 -4.70 3.98
C PRO A 244 1.33 -4.50 3.05
N PRO A 245 0.53 -5.56 2.80
CA PRO A 245 -0.75 -5.44 2.10
C PRO A 245 -1.73 -4.48 2.80
N SER A 246 -2.71 -3.98 2.05
CA SER A 246 -3.77 -3.13 2.60
C SER A 246 -4.69 -3.89 3.55
N ALA A 247 -5.42 -3.15 4.40
CA ALA A 247 -6.44 -3.76 5.27
C ALA A 247 -7.53 -4.51 4.46
N GLY A 248 -7.84 -4.06 3.25
CA GLY A 248 -8.76 -4.74 2.32
C GLY A 248 -8.27 -6.15 1.97
N PHE A 249 -6.98 -6.30 1.71
CA PHE A 249 -6.37 -7.60 1.45
C PHE A 249 -6.53 -8.57 2.64
N PHE A 250 -6.32 -8.10 3.87
CA PHE A 250 -6.47 -8.95 5.05
C PHE A 250 -7.91 -9.33 5.37
N LYS A 251 -8.93 -8.63 4.83
CA LYS A 251 -10.31 -9.11 4.92
C LYS A 251 -10.51 -10.41 4.13
N LEU A 252 -9.85 -10.52 2.98
CA LEU A 252 -9.86 -11.74 2.16
C LEU A 252 -8.95 -12.83 2.76
N PHE A 253 -7.90 -12.40 3.48
CA PHE A 253 -6.86 -13.28 4.02
C PHE A 253 -6.53 -12.98 5.48
N PRO A 254 -7.45 -13.23 6.44
CA PRO A 254 -7.33 -12.76 7.81
C PRO A 254 -6.13 -13.32 8.58
N ASN A 255 -5.58 -14.45 8.15
CA ASN A 255 -4.44 -15.11 8.80
C ASN A 255 -3.10 -14.89 8.07
N ARG A 256 -3.06 -14.18 6.94
CA ARG A 256 -1.81 -13.94 6.21
C ARG A 256 -1.01 -12.84 6.87
N GLY A 257 0.31 -12.92 6.77
CA GLY A 257 1.21 -12.00 7.48
C GLY A 257 1.35 -12.27 8.97
N ILE A 258 0.49 -13.10 9.57
CA ILE A 258 0.58 -13.55 10.96
C ILE A 258 1.44 -14.82 10.99
N PRO A 259 2.51 -14.89 11.81
CA PRO A 259 3.33 -16.08 11.93
C PRO A 259 2.51 -17.32 12.28
N ASP A 260 2.70 -18.40 11.53
CA ASP A 260 2.13 -19.69 11.90
C ASP A 260 2.76 -20.19 13.21
N VAL A 261 1.94 -20.67 14.13
CA VAL A 261 2.43 -21.02 15.47
C VAL A 261 3.40 -22.20 15.42
N GLU A 262 3.03 -23.26 14.70
CA GLU A 262 3.77 -24.51 14.66
C GLU A 262 4.97 -24.44 13.72
N LYS A 263 4.80 -23.77 12.58
CA LYS A 263 5.82 -23.70 11.53
C LYS A 263 6.79 -22.52 11.69
N VAL A 264 6.41 -21.49 12.44
CA VAL A 264 7.20 -20.24 12.55
C VAL A 264 7.49 -19.89 13.99
N ALA A 265 6.49 -19.61 14.83
CA ALA A 265 6.73 -19.07 16.17
C ALA A 265 7.45 -20.06 17.12
N ILE A 266 7.05 -21.34 17.14
CA ILE A 266 7.74 -22.37 17.94
C ILE A 266 9.16 -22.61 17.42
N PRO A 267 9.42 -22.82 16.11
CA PRO A 267 10.77 -22.90 15.57
C PRO A 267 11.61 -21.65 15.83
N HIS A 268 11.00 -20.46 15.83
CA HIS A 268 11.68 -19.22 16.19
C HIS A 268 12.18 -19.27 17.64
N LEU A 269 11.32 -19.69 18.57
CA LEU A 269 11.68 -19.85 19.97
C LEU A 269 12.76 -20.92 20.19
N LYS A 270 12.71 -22.04 19.46
CA LYS A 270 13.79 -23.04 19.43
C LYS A 270 15.11 -22.40 18.99
N PHE A 271 15.08 -21.64 17.89
CA PHE A 271 16.25 -20.92 17.42
C PHE A 271 16.80 -19.94 18.47
N LEU A 272 15.93 -19.22 19.18
CA LEU A 272 16.36 -18.31 20.25
C LEU A 272 17.05 -19.07 21.39
N SER A 273 16.53 -20.24 21.77
CA SER A 273 17.11 -21.07 22.83
C SER A 273 18.49 -21.67 22.50
N THR A 274 18.71 -22.05 21.23
CA THR A 274 19.92 -22.81 20.84
C THR A 274 21.01 -21.96 20.21
N SER A 275 20.65 -20.89 19.50
CA SER A 275 21.56 -20.29 18.51
C SER A 275 21.47 -18.78 18.39
N GLY A 276 20.55 -18.14 19.11
CA GLY A 276 20.27 -16.72 18.90
C GLY A 276 21.23 -15.75 19.62
N LEU A 277 21.88 -16.17 20.71
CA LEU A 277 22.76 -15.30 21.50
C LEU A 277 24.22 -15.49 21.08
N ASN A 278 24.83 -14.47 20.46
CA ASN A 278 26.26 -14.45 20.15
C ASN A 278 27.04 -13.51 21.10
N SER A 279 28.37 -13.49 21.00
CA SER A 279 29.26 -12.68 21.85
C SER A 279 28.99 -11.16 21.81
N SER A 280 28.36 -10.64 20.76
CA SER A 280 28.03 -9.21 20.61
C SER A 280 26.56 -8.87 20.87
N THR A 281 25.71 -9.84 21.18
CA THR A 281 24.28 -9.63 21.38
C THR A 281 23.98 -8.99 22.74
N ASN A 282 23.16 -7.93 22.75
CA ASN A 282 22.59 -7.36 23.96
C ASN A 282 21.48 -8.30 24.49
N ILE A 283 21.67 -8.81 25.71
CA ILE A 283 20.75 -9.78 26.33
C ILE A 283 19.35 -9.21 26.52
N ALA A 284 19.21 -7.92 26.85
CA ALA A 284 17.91 -7.29 27.07
C ALA A 284 17.09 -7.20 25.76
N THR A 285 17.73 -6.81 24.65
CA THR A 285 17.07 -6.82 23.33
C THR A 285 16.71 -8.23 22.89
N PHE A 286 17.53 -9.22 23.23
CA PHE A 286 17.23 -10.62 22.93
C PHE A 286 16.06 -11.18 23.75
N LEU A 287 16.03 -10.87 25.05
CA LEU A 287 14.92 -11.22 25.95
C LEU A 287 13.60 -10.58 25.51
N HIS A 288 13.65 -9.39 24.90
CA HIS A 288 12.46 -8.77 24.31
C HIS A 288 11.82 -9.68 23.25
N ASP A 289 12.59 -10.33 22.39
CA ASP A 289 12.10 -11.24 21.33
C ASP A 289 11.48 -12.50 21.94
N VAL A 290 12.10 -13.02 23.00
CA VAL A 290 11.56 -14.16 23.79
C VAL A 290 10.20 -13.80 24.39
N VAL A 291 10.12 -12.65 25.07
CA VAL A 291 8.89 -12.14 25.69
C VAL A 291 7.81 -11.87 24.65
N ALA A 292 8.16 -11.26 23.51
CA ALA A 292 7.24 -11.01 22.41
C ALA A 292 6.68 -12.32 21.84
N THR A 293 7.54 -13.34 21.67
CA THR A 293 7.14 -14.67 21.20
C THR A 293 6.22 -15.37 22.20
N TYR A 294 6.52 -15.34 23.51
CA TYR A 294 5.62 -15.90 24.52
C TYR A 294 4.28 -15.18 24.59
N ARG A 295 4.27 -13.84 24.49
CA ARG A 295 3.02 -13.07 24.42
C ARG A 295 2.18 -13.51 23.23
N PHE A 296 2.82 -13.64 22.06
CA PHE A 296 2.16 -14.11 20.85
C PHE A 296 1.55 -15.51 21.02
N LEU A 297 2.30 -16.46 21.59
CA LEU A 297 1.83 -17.83 21.86
C LEU A 297 0.69 -17.86 22.90
N ASN A 298 0.83 -17.10 23.99
CA ASN A 298 -0.15 -17.03 25.07
C ASN A 298 -1.53 -16.54 24.58
N THR A 299 -1.57 -15.61 23.62
CA THR A 299 -2.84 -15.14 23.03
C THR A 299 -3.53 -16.18 22.13
N ARG A 300 -2.82 -17.25 21.72
CA ARG A 300 -3.32 -18.25 20.75
C ARG A 300 -3.49 -19.64 21.33
N VAL A 301 -3.01 -19.86 22.55
CA VAL A 301 -2.99 -21.18 23.20
C VAL A 301 -4.40 -21.75 23.40
N GLU A 302 -5.36 -20.92 23.79
CA GLU A 302 -6.75 -21.33 24.01
C GLU A 302 -7.48 -21.58 22.69
N ALA A 303 -7.20 -20.76 21.67
CA ALA A 303 -7.89 -20.83 20.39
C ALA A 303 -7.49 -22.06 19.54
N LYS A 304 -6.23 -22.51 19.64
CA LYS A 304 -5.67 -23.53 18.72
C LYS A 304 -5.29 -24.86 19.36
N LYS A 305 -5.48 -25.04 20.68
CA LYS A 305 -5.01 -26.24 21.42
C LYS A 305 -3.55 -26.58 21.07
N LEU A 306 -2.66 -25.62 21.28
CA LEU A 306 -1.25 -25.76 20.92
C LEU A 306 -0.63 -26.97 21.62
N THR A 307 0.17 -27.74 20.89
CA THR A 307 0.95 -28.85 21.42
C THR A 307 2.43 -28.45 21.46
N PHE A 308 3.08 -28.75 22.58
CA PHE A 308 4.52 -28.53 22.76
C PHE A 308 5.17 -29.87 23.02
N ASN A 309 6.34 -30.13 22.42
CA ASN A 309 7.12 -31.29 22.79
C ASN A 309 7.69 -31.05 24.20
N PRO A 310 7.41 -31.95 25.16
CA PRO A 310 7.78 -31.72 26.55
C PRO A 310 9.29 -31.65 26.79
N GLU A 311 10.10 -32.17 25.85
CA GLU A 311 11.58 -32.19 25.91
C GLU A 311 12.24 -30.95 25.28
N ASP A 312 11.49 -30.13 24.53
CA ASP A 312 12.04 -28.93 23.91
C ASP A 312 12.45 -27.90 24.97
N LYS A 313 13.73 -27.50 24.98
CA LYS A 313 14.27 -26.47 25.89
C LYS A 313 13.93 -25.05 25.45
N ILE A 314 12.64 -24.76 25.33
CA ILE A 314 12.12 -23.49 24.83
C ILE A 314 11.52 -22.60 25.92
N TRP A 315 11.67 -22.95 27.20
CA TRP A 315 11.11 -22.21 28.33
C TRP A 315 12.21 -21.44 29.06
N CYS A 316 12.22 -20.13 28.95
CA CYS A 316 13.21 -19.24 29.55
C CYS A 316 12.82 -18.93 31.00
N ASN A 317 13.34 -19.73 31.93
CA ASN A 317 13.09 -19.60 33.37
C ASN A 317 14.12 -18.67 34.03
N LEU A 318 14.10 -17.39 33.64
CA LEU A 318 15.01 -16.34 34.11
C LEU A 318 14.26 -15.12 34.66
N ASP A 319 14.98 -14.29 35.41
CA ASP A 319 14.48 -13.01 35.88
C ASP A 319 14.90 -11.85 34.97
N LEU A 320 13.94 -10.99 34.60
CA LEU A 320 14.16 -9.87 33.68
C LEU A 320 15.26 -8.89 34.13
N GLY A 321 15.58 -8.83 35.43
CA GLY A 321 16.59 -7.93 36.00
C GLY A 321 17.88 -8.61 36.47
N GLY A 322 18.03 -9.92 36.30
CA GLY A 322 19.12 -10.69 36.95
C GLY A 322 20.15 -11.31 36.01
N VAL A 323 20.01 -11.15 34.69
CA VAL A 323 20.87 -11.84 33.72
C VAL A 323 21.98 -10.91 33.23
N GLU A 324 23.12 -10.94 33.92
CA GLU A 324 24.32 -10.20 33.51
C GLU A 324 25.25 -11.04 32.62
N ARG A 325 25.22 -12.38 32.78
CA ARG A 325 26.11 -13.31 32.08
C ARG A 325 25.36 -14.17 31.08
N LYS A 326 26.06 -14.58 30.01
CA LYS A 326 25.48 -15.36 28.91
C LYS A 326 25.30 -16.82 29.28
N GLU A 327 26.17 -17.31 30.15
CA GLU A 327 26.12 -18.66 30.70
C GLU A 327 24.82 -18.84 31.50
N ASP A 328 24.47 -17.85 32.32
CA ASP A 328 23.21 -17.82 33.07
C ASP A 328 22.02 -17.78 32.12
N PHE A 329 22.13 -17.03 31.02
CA PHE A 329 21.10 -17.03 29.97
C PHE A 329 20.88 -18.41 29.36
N HIS A 330 21.95 -19.10 28.96
CA HIS A 330 21.85 -20.44 28.36
C HIS A 330 21.37 -21.49 29.37
N ALA A 331 21.80 -21.41 30.63
CA ALA A 331 21.34 -22.28 31.70
C ALA A 331 19.87 -22.07 32.06
N GLY A 332 19.31 -20.89 31.75
CA GLY A 332 17.92 -20.54 32.00
C GLY A 332 16.90 -21.20 31.10
N TRP A 333 17.32 -21.83 29.99
CA TRP A 333 16.42 -22.53 29.08
C TRP A 333 16.14 -23.95 29.56
N VAL A 334 14.88 -24.22 29.87
CA VAL A 334 14.40 -25.50 30.37
C VAL A 334 13.31 -26.09 29.49
N SER A 335 13.14 -27.40 29.60
CA SER A 335 12.04 -28.16 29.01
C SER A 335 10.75 -28.03 29.82
N ALA A 336 9.62 -28.41 29.25
CA ALA A 336 8.35 -28.38 29.99
C ALA A 336 8.38 -29.36 31.18
N ASN A 337 9.03 -30.51 31.01
CA ASN A 337 9.22 -31.51 32.05
C ASN A 337 10.11 -31.02 33.20
N GLU A 338 11.18 -30.28 32.89
CA GLU A 338 12.02 -29.64 33.91
C GLU A 338 11.25 -28.52 34.62
N LEU A 339 10.48 -27.72 33.88
CA LEU A 339 9.69 -26.62 34.45
C LEU A 339 8.57 -27.12 35.38
N ALA A 340 7.91 -28.24 35.05
CA ALA A 340 6.90 -28.86 35.91
C ALA A 340 7.48 -29.39 37.23
N LYS A 341 8.78 -29.71 37.26
CA LYS A 341 9.51 -30.15 38.46
C LYS A 341 10.20 -29.00 39.19
N ALA A 342 10.26 -27.82 38.59
CA ALA A 342 10.95 -26.67 39.16
C ALA A 342 10.22 -26.20 40.42
N LYS A 343 10.97 -25.96 41.50
CA LYS A 343 10.42 -25.41 42.75
C LYS A 343 9.95 -23.96 42.59
N GLU A 344 10.54 -23.24 41.64
CA GLU A 344 10.27 -21.82 41.39
C GLU A 344 10.23 -21.53 39.89
N ILE A 345 9.17 -20.83 39.48
CA ILE A 345 8.98 -20.30 38.13
C ILE A 345 9.29 -18.80 38.19
N ARG A 346 10.23 -18.34 37.36
CA ARG A 346 10.78 -16.99 37.38
C ARG A 346 9.99 -16.00 36.54
N SER A 347 10.30 -14.71 36.72
CA SER A 347 9.43 -13.58 36.31
C SER A 347 9.02 -13.55 34.83
N VAL A 348 9.87 -13.98 33.89
CA VAL A 348 9.53 -13.94 32.46
C VAL A 348 8.28 -14.77 32.16
N LEU A 349 8.22 -16.02 32.64
CA LEU A 349 7.14 -16.96 32.32
C LEU A 349 5.85 -16.69 33.11
N LEU A 350 5.98 -16.08 34.29
CA LEU A 350 4.84 -15.73 35.14
C LEU A 350 3.86 -14.75 34.46
N GLY A 351 4.32 -13.97 33.48
CA GLY A 351 3.48 -13.12 32.65
C GLY A 351 2.56 -13.87 31.66
N PHE A 352 2.72 -15.18 31.51
CA PHE A 352 2.06 -16.00 30.48
C PHE A 352 1.35 -17.24 31.07
N PRO A 353 0.34 -17.05 31.92
CA PRO A 353 -0.29 -18.14 32.67
C PRO A 353 -1.04 -19.15 31.79
N ALA A 354 -1.63 -18.72 30.68
CA ALA A 354 -2.35 -19.63 29.78
C ALA A 354 -1.36 -20.58 29.09
N LEU A 355 -0.18 -20.06 28.74
CA LEU A 355 0.91 -20.84 28.18
C LEU A 355 1.46 -21.87 29.19
N LEU A 356 1.72 -21.46 30.44
CA LEU A 356 2.13 -22.37 31.52
C LEU A 356 1.11 -23.48 31.76
N LYS A 357 -0.18 -23.13 31.81
CA LYS A 357 -1.26 -24.10 31.97
C LYS A 357 -1.28 -25.12 30.83
N SER A 358 -1.00 -24.70 29.60
CA SER A 358 -1.01 -25.60 28.43
C SER A 358 0.07 -26.69 28.46
N ILE A 359 1.14 -26.48 29.22
CA ILE A 359 2.21 -27.45 29.44
C ILE A 359 2.09 -28.18 30.80
N GLY A 360 0.93 -28.08 31.46
CA GLY A 360 0.68 -28.75 32.74
C GLY A 360 1.35 -28.08 33.95
N VAL A 361 1.90 -26.87 33.79
CA VAL A 361 2.55 -26.13 34.87
C VAL A 361 1.52 -25.20 35.51
N SER A 362 1.21 -25.45 36.79
CA SER A 362 0.32 -24.59 37.57
C SER A 362 1.07 -23.35 38.05
N PRO A 363 0.63 -22.12 37.71
CA PRO A 363 1.27 -20.92 38.25
C PRO A 363 1.14 -20.89 39.78
N PRO A 364 2.14 -20.35 40.51
CA PRO A 364 2.12 -20.32 41.97
C PRO A 364 0.86 -19.60 42.49
N PRO A 365 0.15 -20.15 43.50
CA PRO A 365 -1.12 -19.58 43.99
C PRO A 365 -0.98 -18.17 44.59
N SER A 366 0.23 -17.75 44.97
CA SER A 366 0.51 -16.52 45.73
C SER A 366 0.85 -15.27 44.90
N GLN A 367 1.04 -15.36 43.57
CA GLN A 367 1.47 -14.21 42.74
C GLN A 367 0.38 -13.55 41.88
N ARG A 368 -0.91 -13.83 42.15
CA ARG A 368 -2.05 -13.14 41.52
C ARG A 368 -2.13 -11.61 41.77
N ARG A 369 -1.15 -10.99 42.44
CA ARG A 369 -1.18 -9.58 42.88
C ARG A 369 -0.06 -8.66 42.33
N LEU A 370 0.74 -9.08 41.35
CA LEU A 370 1.82 -8.23 40.80
C LEU A 370 1.44 -7.37 39.58
N SER A 371 0.16 -7.28 39.23
CA SER A 371 -0.34 -6.40 38.15
C SER A 371 -0.32 -4.89 38.48
N THR A 372 0.22 -4.46 39.62
CA THR A 372 0.27 -3.05 40.05
C THR A 372 1.66 -2.42 40.14
N LEU A 373 2.74 -3.13 39.79
CA LEU A 373 4.08 -2.53 39.67
C LEU A 373 4.30 -1.87 38.29
N SER A 374 3.45 -0.88 38.01
CA SER A 374 3.76 0.26 37.13
C SER A 374 3.83 1.54 37.98
N ARG A 375 4.61 1.50 39.06
CA ARG A 375 5.09 2.71 39.74
C ARG A 375 6.53 2.95 39.28
N ARG A 376 6.70 3.96 38.41
CA ARG A 376 8.01 4.54 38.08
C ARG A 376 8.74 4.91 39.39
N PRO A 377 10.05 4.66 39.53
CA PRO A 377 10.82 5.30 40.57
C PRO A 377 10.89 6.80 40.26
N LYS A 378 10.53 7.64 41.25
CA LYS A 378 10.86 9.07 41.25
C LYS A 378 12.38 9.19 41.37
N LEU A 379 13.06 9.53 40.28
CA LEU A 379 14.36 10.18 40.35
C LEU A 379 14.11 11.67 40.61
N GLU A 380 14.45 12.15 41.79
CA GLU A 380 14.74 13.57 42.00
C GLU A 380 16.12 13.84 41.38
N ILE A 381 16.13 14.64 40.31
CA ILE A 381 17.35 15.18 39.73
C ILE A 381 17.39 16.65 40.14
N ASP A 382 18.39 16.97 40.96
CA ASP A 382 18.78 18.31 41.33
C ASP A 382 19.41 19.00 40.11
N THR A 383 18.77 20.06 39.62
CA THR A 383 19.21 20.86 38.48
C THR A 383 19.87 22.13 38.96
N THR A 384 21.16 22.07 39.29
CA THR A 384 22.02 23.25 39.27
C THR A 384 23.36 22.93 38.59
N ASN A 385 23.67 23.74 37.57
CA ASN A 385 24.93 23.85 36.83
C ASN A 385 25.20 22.81 35.73
N LEU A 386 25.10 23.25 34.47
CA LEU A 386 26.21 23.24 33.48
C LEU A 386 25.76 23.89 32.15
N THR A 387 26.57 24.85 31.70
CA THR A 387 26.50 25.57 30.42
C THR A 387 26.95 24.69 29.23
N PRO A 388 26.54 25.00 27.99
CA PRO A 388 26.72 24.12 26.83
C PRO A 388 27.99 24.43 26.02
N ARG A 389 28.70 23.39 25.56
CA ARG A 389 29.65 23.45 24.42
C ARG A 389 29.36 22.32 23.43
N HIS A 390 28.79 22.71 22.27
CA HIS A 390 28.80 22.05 20.94
C HIS A 390 28.23 20.62 20.75
N PRO A 391 27.86 20.22 19.50
CA PRO A 391 26.61 19.51 19.24
C PRO A 391 26.86 18.03 18.92
N ALA A 392 26.22 17.15 19.69
CA ALA A 392 26.04 15.76 19.30
C ALA A 392 24.66 15.58 18.65
N ALA A 393 24.63 14.72 17.63
CA ALA A 393 23.49 14.35 16.80
C ALA A 393 22.22 14.02 17.61
N PRO A 394 21.01 14.26 17.05
CA PRO A 394 19.77 14.01 17.76
C PRO A 394 19.56 12.51 17.97
N VAL A 395 19.72 12.10 19.22
CA VAL A 395 19.18 10.85 19.78
C VAL A 395 17.66 10.91 19.61
N MET A 396 17.09 10.04 18.78
CA MET A 396 15.65 9.82 18.73
C MET A 396 15.24 9.11 20.02
N ILE A 397 14.71 9.88 20.96
CA ILE A 397 13.92 9.36 22.07
C ILE A 397 12.65 8.76 21.45
N VAL A 398 12.49 7.44 21.56
CA VAL A 398 11.28 6.71 21.20
C VAL A 398 10.15 7.19 22.13
N PRO A 399 9.04 7.76 21.62
CA PRO A 399 7.90 8.06 22.46
C PRO A 399 7.26 6.75 22.91
N GLN A 400 7.07 6.63 24.22
CA GLN A 400 6.17 5.63 24.80
C GLN A 400 4.80 5.71 24.12
N ILE A 401 4.27 4.53 23.81
CA ILE A 401 2.94 4.21 23.26
C ILE A 401 1.94 5.35 23.48
N ALA A 402 1.78 6.18 22.45
CA ALA A 402 0.59 7.00 22.29
C ALA A 402 -0.54 6.08 21.81
N ALA A 403 -1.76 6.33 22.31
CA ALA A 403 -2.99 5.71 21.83
C ALA A 403 -3.05 5.70 20.29
N PRO A 404 -3.78 4.76 19.66
CA PRO A 404 -3.97 4.78 18.21
C PRO A 404 -4.34 6.19 17.76
N LEU A 405 -3.50 6.76 16.87
CA LEU A 405 -3.77 8.06 16.28
C LEU A 405 -5.19 8.03 15.72
N PRO A 406 -6.05 9.01 16.04
CA PRO A 406 -7.36 9.10 15.43
C PRO A 406 -7.18 9.03 13.90
N PRO A 407 -8.10 8.41 13.16
CA PRO A 407 -7.96 8.14 11.71
C PRO A 407 -7.80 9.40 10.82
N ASN A 408 -7.64 10.60 11.40
CA ASN A 408 -7.56 11.89 10.70
C ASN A 408 -6.55 12.89 11.31
N ASP A 409 -5.64 12.46 12.20
CA ASP A 409 -4.66 13.39 12.78
C ASP A 409 -3.36 13.47 11.96
N PHE A 410 -3.31 14.45 11.04
CA PHE A 410 -2.11 14.80 10.28
C PHE A 410 -1.37 16.00 10.87
N SER A 411 -1.62 16.35 12.14
CA SER A 411 -1.05 17.54 12.80
C SER A 411 0.48 17.57 12.78
N GLY A 412 1.15 16.41 12.79
CA GLY A 412 2.61 16.32 12.70
C GLY A 412 3.21 16.69 11.34
N PHE A 413 2.41 16.67 10.26
CA PHE A 413 2.90 16.89 8.89
C PHE A 413 2.88 18.37 8.46
N PHE A 414 1.97 19.18 8.99
CA PHE A 414 1.80 20.58 8.57
C PHE A 414 2.90 21.53 9.10
N PRO A 415 3.27 21.53 10.40
CA PRO A 415 4.31 22.43 10.91
C PRO A 415 5.73 21.98 10.52
N GLY A 416 5.92 20.66 10.32
CA GLY A 416 7.23 20.07 10.07
C GLY A 416 7.73 20.18 8.64
N GLY A 417 6.85 20.52 7.68
CA GLY A 417 7.19 20.64 6.25
C GLY A 417 7.84 19.39 5.65
N ARG A 418 7.58 18.21 6.22
CA ARG A 418 8.13 16.93 5.76
C ARG A 418 7.26 16.42 4.61
N PHE A 419 7.88 15.90 3.55
CA PHE A 419 7.20 15.27 2.41
C PHE A 419 6.19 16.14 1.65
N CYS A 420 6.31 17.47 1.75
CA CYS A 420 5.46 18.39 1.01
C CYS A 420 5.81 18.40 -0.49
N ASP A 421 4.80 18.32 -1.35
CA ASP A 421 4.89 18.25 -2.82
C ASP A 421 4.20 19.44 -3.51
N VAL A 422 3.73 20.41 -2.73
CA VAL A 422 3.20 21.69 -3.23
C VAL A 422 3.58 22.84 -2.31
N GLU A 423 3.82 24.00 -2.91
CA GLU A 423 4.04 25.29 -2.23
C GLU A 423 2.90 26.24 -2.61
N LEU A 424 2.17 26.73 -1.62
CA LEU A 424 1.05 27.66 -1.76
C LEU A 424 1.55 29.08 -1.43
N ASP A 425 1.25 30.06 -2.29
CA ASP A 425 1.46 31.48 -1.99
C ASP A 425 0.21 32.04 -1.28
N ILE A 426 0.32 32.24 0.02
CA ILE A 426 -0.75 32.74 0.90
C ILE A 426 -0.37 34.14 1.36
N CYS A 427 -0.94 35.15 0.69
CA CYS A 427 -0.68 36.56 0.99
C CYS A 427 0.82 36.94 0.95
N GLY A 428 1.61 36.32 0.06
CA GLY A 428 3.05 36.55 -0.05
C GLY A 428 3.90 35.53 0.72
N ASP A 429 3.31 34.73 1.60
CA ASP A 429 4.01 33.68 2.33
C ASP A 429 3.94 32.35 1.58
N LYS A 430 5.10 31.71 1.44
CA LYS A 430 5.23 30.36 0.87
C LYS A 430 4.93 29.31 1.93
N VAL A 431 3.80 28.63 1.79
CA VAL A 431 3.34 27.58 2.71
C VAL A 431 3.42 26.23 2.00
N ARG A 432 4.27 25.33 2.51
CA ARG A 432 4.41 23.97 1.98
C ARG A 432 3.28 23.07 2.48
N ALA A 433 2.74 22.24 1.59
CA ALA A 433 1.63 21.34 1.87
C ALA A 433 1.70 20.05 1.03
N HIS A 434 0.71 19.17 1.19
CA HIS A 434 0.58 17.88 0.50
C HIS A 434 -0.63 17.91 -0.44
N ARG A 435 -0.42 17.68 -1.74
CA ARG A 435 -1.48 17.64 -2.76
C ARG A 435 -2.56 16.63 -2.42
N VAL A 436 -2.15 15.45 -1.95
CA VAL A 436 -3.08 14.37 -1.59
C VAL A 436 -4.03 14.77 -0.45
N ILE A 437 -3.50 15.39 0.61
CA ILE A 437 -4.31 15.81 1.78
C ILE A 437 -5.29 16.93 1.37
N LEU A 438 -4.81 17.89 0.57
CA LEU A 438 -5.65 18.97 0.06
C LEU A 438 -6.76 18.45 -0.86
N SER A 439 -6.45 17.52 -1.78
CA SER A 439 -7.42 16.95 -2.73
C SER A 439 -8.50 16.15 -2.03
N VAL A 440 -8.15 15.36 -1.01
CA VAL A 440 -9.11 14.58 -0.22
C VAL A 440 -10.04 15.50 0.58
N ALA A 441 -9.54 16.62 1.10
CA ALA A 441 -10.34 17.55 1.88
C ALA A 441 -11.19 18.53 1.06
N SER A 442 -10.89 18.71 -0.23
CA SER A 442 -11.43 19.79 -1.07
C SER A 442 -11.50 19.39 -2.54
N LYS A 443 -12.71 19.40 -3.11
CA LYS A 443 -12.94 19.17 -4.56
C LYS A 443 -12.31 20.25 -5.42
N TYR A 444 -12.18 21.48 -4.90
CA TYR A 444 -11.48 22.56 -5.57
C TYR A 444 -10.00 22.19 -5.78
N TRP A 445 -9.31 21.79 -4.73
CA TRP A 445 -7.89 21.41 -4.81
C TRP A 445 -7.67 20.17 -5.66
N ASP A 446 -8.58 19.19 -5.58
CA ASP A 446 -8.56 18.03 -6.46
C ASP A 446 -8.58 18.45 -7.94
N ARG A 447 -9.46 19.37 -8.34
CA ARG A 447 -9.49 19.88 -9.73
C ARG A 447 -8.27 20.70 -10.10
N VAL A 448 -7.76 21.54 -9.19
CA VAL A 448 -6.55 22.34 -9.43
C VAL A 448 -5.36 21.42 -9.73
N PHE A 449 -5.21 20.32 -8.99
CA PHE A 449 -4.08 19.40 -9.16
C PHE A 449 -4.27 18.37 -10.28
N THR A 450 -5.48 17.86 -10.50
CA THR A 450 -5.73 16.79 -11.49
C THR A 450 -6.13 17.30 -12.87
N ARG A 451 -6.90 18.39 -12.95
CA ARG A 451 -7.53 18.86 -14.20
C ARG A 451 -6.83 20.06 -14.84
N LYS A 452 -5.64 20.42 -14.35
CA LYS A 452 -4.86 21.61 -14.77
C LYS A 452 -5.70 22.89 -14.79
N GLN A 453 -6.70 23.01 -13.93
CA GLN A 453 -7.43 24.28 -13.78
C GLN A 453 -6.50 25.30 -13.10
N PRO A 454 -6.39 26.53 -13.62
CA PRO A 454 -5.60 27.56 -12.96
C PRO A 454 -6.18 27.81 -11.57
N ALA A 455 -5.32 27.83 -10.56
CA ALA A 455 -5.74 28.18 -9.21
C ALA A 455 -6.32 29.60 -9.23
N THR A 456 -7.52 29.77 -8.69
CA THR A 456 -8.09 31.11 -8.48
C THR A 456 -7.16 31.87 -7.55
N SER A 457 -6.72 33.07 -7.98
CA SER A 457 -5.88 33.91 -7.13
C SER A 457 -6.64 34.26 -5.86
N LEU A 458 -6.12 33.81 -4.72
CA LEU A 458 -6.68 34.13 -3.40
C LEU A 458 -6.09 35.42 -2.83
N LYS A 459 -5.20 36.10 -3.58
CA LYS A 459 -4.55 37.34 -3.13
C LYS A 459 -5.59 38.44 -2.93
N GLY A 460 -5.68 38.94 -1.71
CA GLY A 460 -6.53 40.08 -1.33
C GLY A 460 -7.99 39.75 -1.03
N VAL A 461 -8.44 38.51 -1.22
CA VAL A 461 -9.85 38.12 -0.98
C VAL A 461 -10.08 37.67 0.46
N PHE A 462 -9.14 36.92 1.04
CA PHE A 462 -9.24 36.42 2.41
C PHE A 462 -8.02 36.84 3.23
N PRO A 463 -8.18 37.18 4.52
CA PRO A 463 -7.05 37.46 5.38
C PRO A 463 -6.23 36.19 5.63
N LYS A 464 -4.91 36.36 5.78
CA LYS A 464 -3.95 35.27 6.04
C LYS A 464 -4.38 34.37 7.20
N SER A 465 -4.97 34.94 8.26
CA SER A 465 -5.46 34.21 9.43
C SER A 465 -6.53 33.17 9.09
N VAL A 466 -7.45 33.49 8.18
CA VAL A 466 -8.54 32.61 7.74
C VAL A 466 -7.98 31.49 6.85
N LEU A 467 -7.12 31.84 5.89
CA LEU A 467 -6.49 30.86 4.98
C LEU A 467 -5.64 29.83 5.77
N MET A 468 -4.80 30.31 6.69
CA MET A 468 -4.00 29.43 7.56
C MET A 468 -4.87 28.61 8.51
N GLY A 469 -5.97 29.19 8.99
CA GLY A 469 -6.93 28.48 9.83
C GLY A 469 -7.57 27.30 9.10
N VAL A 470 -8.06 27.50 7.87
CA VAL A 470 -8.66 26.44 7.07
C VAL A 470 -7.63 25.36 6.72
N LEU A 471 -6.40 25.74 6.36
CA LEU A 471 -5.32 24.77 6.16
C LEU A 471 -5.04 23.96 7.42
N LYS A 472 -4.95 24.59 8.59
CA LYS A 472 -4.79 23.86 9.85
C LYS A 472 -5.94 22.87 10.06
N TRP A 473 -7.18 23.30 9.83
CA TRP A 473 -8.35 22.43 9.94
C TRP A 473 -8.29 21.24 8.99
N ILE A 474 -7.78 21.41 7.75
CA ILE A 474 -7.62 20.29 6.82
C ILE A 474 -6.79 19.16 7.43
N TYR A 475 -5.72 19.50 8.14
CA TYR A 475 -4.76 18.55 8.73
C TYR A 475 -5.15 18.04 10.11
N THR A 476 -5.82 18.85 10.94
CA THR A 476 -6.11 18.49 12.34
C THR A 476 -7.57 18.17 12.59
N LYS A 477 -8.47 18.58 11.67
CA LYS A 477 -9.93 18.62 11.87
C LYS A 477 -10.39 19.48 13.05
N GLU A 478 -9.48 20.26 13.65
CA GLU A 478 -9.77 21.16 14.76
C GLU A 478 -10.01 22.58 14.26
N LEU A 479 -11.10 23.18 14.72
CA LEU A 479 -11.34 24.61 14.53
C LEU A 479 -10.47 25.41 15.52
N PRO A 480 -10.00 26.62 15.16
CA PRO A 480 -9.35 27.52 16.10
C PRO A 480 -10.23 27.73 17.34
N GLY A 481 -9.69 27.42 18.53
CA GLY A 481 -10.39 27.50 19.81
C GLY A 481 -10.72 28.92 20.29
N ARG A 482 -10.40 29.97 19.51
CA ARG A 482 -10.76 31.35 19.83
C ARG A 482 -12.19 31.66 19.41
N VAL A 483 -12.79 32.66 20.07
CA VAL A 483 -14.04 33.29 19.59
C VAL A 483 -13.72 33.97 18.26
N TRP A 484 -14.51 33.67 17.23
CA TRP A 484 -14.36 34.30 15.93
C TRP A 484 -15.15 35.60 15.93
N SER A 485 -14.63 36.63 15.26
CA SER A 485 -15.51 37.75 14.92
C SER A 485 -16.59 37.25 13.95
N MET A 486 -17.73 37.95 13.92
CA MET A 486 -18.80 37.64 12.96
C MET A 486 -18.28 37.65 11.52
N ASP A 487 -17.36 38.58 11.21
CA ASP A 487 -16.70 38.69 9.93
C ASP A 487 -15.78 37.48 9.64
N GLU A 488 -15.02 37.01 10.62
CA GLU A 488 -14.20 35.80 10.46
C GLU A 488 -15.08 34.58 10.15
N GLU A 489 -16.20 34.39 10.86
CA GLU A 489 -17.10 33.25 10.58
C GLU A 489 -17.70 33.30 9.18
N VAL A 490 -18.06 34.49 8.69
CA VAL A 490 -18.53 34.68 7.30
C VAL A 490 -17.42 34.31 6.32
N MET A 491 -16.20 34.78 6.54
CA MET A 491 -15.04 34.48 5.69
C MET A 491 -14.69 32.99 5.67
N TRP A 492 -14.75 32.30 6.81
CA TRP A 492 -14.53 30.85 6.89
C TRP A 492 -15.57 30.06 6.08
N ARG A 493 -16.84 30.46 6.14
CA ARG A 493 -17.91 29.82 5.36
C ARG A 493 -17.75 30.05 3.87
N GLU A 494 -17.41 31.28 3.50
CA GLU A 494 -17.20 31.64 2.10
C GLU A 494 -15.97 30.91 1.54
N LEU A 495 -14.87 30.82 2.31
CA LEU A 495 -13.70 30.05 1.90
C LEU A 495 -14.01 28.55 1.78
N ALA A 496 -14.75 27.97 2.74
CA ALA A 496 -15.19 26.57 2.66
C ALA A 496 -16.10 26.31 1.44
N ARG A 497 -16.90 27.30 1.03
CA ARG A 497 -17.71 27.25 -0.18
C ARG A 497 -16.85 27.31 -1.44
N VAL A 498 -15.92 28.27 -1.52
CA VAL A 498 -15.00 28.44 -2.67
C VAL A 498 -14.09 27.23 -2.84
N TRP A 499 -13.60 26.65 -1.74
CA TRP A 499 -12.79 25.43 -1.75
C TRP A 499 -13.62 24.14 -1.79
N GLU A 500 -14.95 24.23 -1.86
CA GLU A 500 -15.85 23.06 -1.93
C GLU A 500 -15.59 22.01 -0.83
N MET A 501 -15.45 22.48 0.41
CA MET A 501 -15.12 21.68 1.58
C MET A 501 -16.38 21.34 2.40
N GLU A 502 -17.13 20.33 1.95
CA GLU A 502 -18.42 19.98 2.56
C GLU A 502 -18.34 19.64 4.05
N GLY A 503 -17.27 18.93 4.46
CA GLY A 503 -17.04 18.59 5.86
C GLY A 503 -16.88 19.82 6.76
N LEU A 504 -16.16 20.85 6.29
CA LEU A 504 -15.98 22.10 7.03
C LEU A 504 -17.30 22.89 7.07
N ARG A 505 -18.00 22.98 5.95
CA ARG A 505 -19.31 23.67 5.88
C ARG A 505 -20.31 23.13 6.90
N ARG A 506 -20.45 21.80 6.98
CA ARG A 506 -21.35 21.15 7.93
C ARG A 506 -21.04 21.52 9.38
N ILE A 507 -19.75 21.48 9.76
CA ILE A 507 -19.31 21.82 11.12
C ILE A 507 -19.58 23.30 11.43
N LEU A 508 -19.34 24.21 10.47
CA LEU A 508 -19.63 25.63 10.63
C LEU A 508 -21.13 25.90 10.83
N GLU A 509 -21.99 25.21 10.07
CA GLU A 509 -23.45 25.31 10.22
C GLU A 509 -23.94 24.76 11.57
N GLU A 510 -23.39 23.63 12.02
CA GLU A 510 -23.70 23.08 13.34
C GLU A 510 -23.29 24.01 14.47
N ARG A 511 -22.11 24.64 14.37
CA ARG A 511 -21.63 25.62 15.35
C ARG A 511 -22.57 26.82 15.43
N ARG A 512 -23.04 27.35 14.28
CA ARG A 512 -24.02 28.44 14.23
C ARG A 512 -25.35 28.07 14.88
N LYS A 513 -25.85 26.86 14.59
CA LYS A 513 -27.10 26.35 15.21
C LYS A 513 -26.96 26.23 16.74
N LYS A 514 -25.81 25.80 17.24
CA LYS A 514 -25.52 25.68 18.68
C LYS A 514 -25.30 27.04 19.35
N GLY A 515 -24.64 27.98 18.67
CA GLY A 515 -24.35 29.32 19.18
C GLY A 515 -25.53 30.28 19.17
N GLY A 516 -26.53 30.07 18.30
CA GLY A 516 -27.72 30.92 18.21
C GLY A 516 -28.77 30.71 19.32
N GLY A 517 -28.53 29.79 20.26
CA GLY A 517 -29.55 29.37 21.24
C GLY A 517 -29.22 29.62 22.71
N ARG A 518 -28.03 30.12 23.07
CA ARG A 518 -27.70 30.44 24.46
C ARG A 518 -26.91 31.73 24.56
N GLY A 519 -27.57 32.74 25.12
CA GLY A 519 -26.88 33.81 25.81
C GLY A 519 -25.91 33.23 26.82
N VAL A 520 -24.78 33.90 26.93
CA VAL A 520 -23.68 33.69 27.86
C VAL A 520 -24.20 33.21 29.22
N GLU A 521 -23.92 31.96 29.60
CA GLU A 521 -23.70 31.58 30.99
C GLU A 521 -22.95 30.23 31.07
N ASP A 522 -21.78 30.32 31.70
CA ASP A 522 -20.89 29.31 32.27
C ASP A 522 -20.24 28.21 31.42
N GLY A 523 -18.91 28.35 31.34
CA GLY A 523 -17.99 27.42 30.70
C GLY A 523 -17.76 26.16 31.51
N ARG A 524 -18.08 25.02 30.89
CA ARG A 524 -17.35 23.75 30.98
C ARG A 524 -17.71 22.93 29.73
N ALA A 525 -16.80 22.87 28.76
CA ALA A 525 -16.97 22.04 27.59
C ALA A 525 -16.75 20.57 27.95
N SER A 526 -17.76 19.72 27.69
CA SER A 526 -17.64 18.26 27.79
C SER A 526 -16.97 17.69 26.53
N PRO A 527 -15.95 16.83 26.65
CA PRO A 527 -15.31 16.16 25.53
C PRO A 527 -15.93 14.78 25.36
N ASN A 528 -17.01 14.66 24.57
CA ASN A 528 -17.46 13.38 24.02
C ASN A 528 -18.56 13.65 22.98
N LEU A 529 -18.18 13.69 21.70
CA LEU A 529 -19.06 13.47 20.54
C LEU A 529 -18.20 13.56 19.27
N LEU A 530 -17.65 12.41 18.84
CA LEU A 530 -17.16 12.21 17.48
C LEU A 530 -17.64 10.83 17.01
N LEU A 531 -18.49 10.86 15.98
CA LEU A 531 -18.66 9.82 14.97
C LEU A 531 -18.18 10.40 13.64
#